data_AF-A0A0Q7MM26-F1
#
_entry.id   AF-A0A0Q7MM26-F1
#
_cell.length_a   1.000
_cell.length_b   1.000
_cell.length_c   1.000
_cell.angle_alpha   90.00
_cell.angle_beta   90.00
_cell.angle_gamma   90.00
#
_symmetry.space_group_name_H-M   'P 1'
#
loop_
_entity.id
_entity.type
_entity.pdbx_description
1 polymer ?
#
loop_
_entity_poly.entity_id
_entity_poly.type
_entity_poly.pdbx_seq_one_letter_code
_entity_poly.pdbx_strand_id
1 'polypeptide(L)' 'MGHDLAPDIRLWVILDGTVTRPPALLTIVGLRQTLLMDFDFEEDKVNLICRKIEMTGQCRLGQEGNSREFLLEKIAAMH' A
#
# COMPACT_ATOMS: atom_id res chain seq x y z
N MET A 1 16.20 20.12 5.83
CA MET A 1 14.77 20.11 6.20
C MET A 1 14.31 18.67 6.10
N GLY A 2 14.41 17.91 7.20
CA GLY A 2 13.85 16.56 7.26
C GLY A 2 12.36 16.73 7.50
N HIS A 3 11.54 16.61 6.46
CA HIS A 3 10.11 16.44 6.69
C HIS A 3 9.96 15.08 7.38
N ASP A 4 9.57 15.11 8.65
CA ASP A 4 8.98 13.99 9.35
C ASP A 4 7.66 13.67 8.62
N LEU A 5 7.77 13.00 7.47
CA LEU A 5 6.63 12.55 6.69
C LEU A 5 6.04 11.39 7.47
N ALA A 6 5.05 11.71 8.30
CA ALA A 6 4.21 10.71 8.94
C ALA A 6 3.77 9.70 7.87
N PRO A 7 3.76 8.40 8.19
CA PRO A 7 3.33 7.41 7.23
C PRO A 7 1.86 7.66 6.85
N ASP A 8 1.60 7.68 5.55
CA ASP A 8 0.26 7.87 4.99
C ASP A 8 -0.44 6.52 4.75
N ILE A 9 0.33 5.43 4.68
CA ILE A 9 -0.13 4.13 4.21
C ILE A 9 0.38 2.99 5.12
N ARG A 10 -0.52 2.06 5.44
CA ARG A 10 -0.22 0.73 5.98
C ARG A 10 -0.23 -0.30 4.86
N LEU A 11 0.87 -1.02 4.68
CA LEU A 11 0.96 -2.15 3.77
C LEU A 11 0.98 -3.45 4.58
N TRP A 12 -0.14 -4.17 4.54
CA TRP A 12 -0.28 -5.49 5.11
C TRP A 12 0.07 -6.56 4.07
N VAL A 13 0.72 -7.62 4.54
CA VAL A 13 0.94 -8.82 3.74
C VAL A 13 0.07 -9.92 4.30
N ILE A 14 -0.83 -10.41 3.45
CA ILE A 14 -1.75 -11.50 3.76
C ILE A 14 -1.24 -12.71 3.00
N LEU A 15 -0.82 -13.76 3.70
CA LEU A 15 -0.47 -15.04 3.11
C LEU A 15 -1.52 -16.06 3.53
N ASP A 16 -2.14 -16.75 2.55
CA ASP A 16 -3.18 -17.75 2.80
C ASP A 16 -4.31 -17.22 3.71
N GLY A 17 -4.79 -16.00 3.44
CA GLY A 17 -5.83 -15.33 4.26
C GLY A 17 -5.36 -14.87 5.65
N THR A 18 -4.11 -15.10 6.04
CA THR A 18 -3.57 -14.74 7.35
C THR A 18 -2.57 -13.59 7.26
N VAL A 19 -2.70 -12.60 8.14
CA VAL A 19 -1.72 -11.52 8.27
C VAL A 19 -0.46 -12.08 8.91
N THR A 20 0.65 -12.09 8.19
CA THR A 20 1.88 -12.77 8.64
C THR A 20 2.85 -11.88 9.38
N ARG A 21 2.69 -10.56 9.28
CA ARG A 21 3.58 -9.57 9.90
C ARG A 21 2.85 -8.25 10.17
N PRO A 22 3.35 -7.43 11.10
CA PRO A 22 2.86 -6.05 11.25
C PRO A 22 2.95 -5.28 9.93
N PRO A 23 2.06 -4.29 9.73
CA PRO A 23 2.01 -3.54 8.48
C PRO A 23 3.29 -2.72 8.33
N ALA A 24 3.84 -2.71 7.11
CA ALA A 24 4.87 -1.74 6.78
C ALA A 24 4.21 -0.35 6.69
N LEU A 25 4.81 0.62 7.39
CA LEU A 25 4.36 2.01 7.37
C LEU A 25 5.13 2.73 6.26
N LEU A 26 4.40 3.25 5.28
CA LEU A 26 4.95 3.88 4.09
C LEU A 26 4.32 5.26 3.92
N THR A 27 5.10 6.20 3.42
CA THR A 27 4.58 7.44 2.85
C THR A 27 3.98 7.16 1.48
N ILE A 28 3.16 8.07 0.94
CA ILE A 28 2.64 7.90 -0.43
C ILE A 28 3.77 7.77 -1.48
N VAL A 29 4.88 8.49 -1.27
CA VAL A 29 6.08 8.43 -2.13
C VAL A 29 6.78 7.09 -1.98
N GLY A 30 6.97 6.62 -0.74
CA GLY A 30 7.57 5.32 -0.45
C GLY A 30 6.75 4.19 -1.06
N LEU A 31 5.42 4.26 -0.96
CA LEU A 31 4.52 3.31 -1.61
C LEU A 31 4.73 3.29 -3.13
N ARG A 32 4.76 4.46 -3.78
CA ARG A 32 4.96 4.57 -5.23
C ARG A 32 6.28 3.90 -5.64
N GLN A 33 7.36 4.18 -4.92
CA GLN A 33 8.65 3.54 -5.19
C GLN A 33 8.61 2.03 -4.99
N THR A 34 8.02 1.54 -3.89
CA THR A 34 7.86 0.11 -3.65
C THR A 34 7.06 -0.56 -4.77
N LEU A 35 5.95 0.03 -5.22
CA LEU A 35 5.16 -0.56 -6.29
C LEU A 35 5.89 -0.58 -7.64
N LEU A 36 6.67 0.45 -7.94
CA LEU A 36 7.48 0.51 -9.17
C LEU A 36 8.70 -0.42 -9.13
N MET A 37 9.39 -0.51 -7.99
CA MET A 37 10.68 -1.19 -7.87
C MET A 37 10.59 -2.63 -7.35
N ASP A 38 9.83 -2.87 -6.27
CA ASP A 38 9.71 -4.21 -5.67
C ASP A 38 8.65 -5.06 -6.37
N PHE A 39 7.59 -4.43 -6.86
CA PHE A 39 6.46 -5.14 -7.50
C PHE A 39 6.50 -5.07 -9.03
N ASP A 40 7.44 -4.30 -9.59
CA ASP A 40 7.60 -4.11 -11.04
C ASP A 40 6.29 -3.68 -11.74
N PHE A 41 5.49 -2.85 -11.06
CA PHE A 41 4.26 -2.32 -11.66
C PHE A 41 4.56 -1.13 -12.56
N GLU A 42 3.80 -1.02 -13.64
CA GLU A 42 3.84 0.14 -14.53
C GLU A 42 3.27 1.39 -13.83
N GLU A 43 3.78 2.56 -14.22
CA GLU A 43 3.42 3.84 -13.59
C GLU A 43 1.91 4.13 -13.61
N ASP A 44 1.21 3.81 -14.70
CA ASP A 44 -0.25 3.93 -14.81
C ASP A 44 -0.99 3.10 -13.75
N LYS A 45 -0.54 1.86 -13.53
CA LYS A 45 -1.11 0.98 -12.52
C LYS A 45 -0.85 1.50 -11.12
N VAL A 46 0.36 2.00 -10.85
CA VAL A 46 0.70 2.61 -9.56
C VAL A 46 -0.14 3.86 -9.30
N ASN A 47 -0.32 4.73 -10.29
CA ASN A 47 -1.19 5.90 -10.19
C ASN A 47 -2.65 5.50 -9.88
N LEU A 48 -3.17 4.45 -10.53
CA LEU A 48 -4.51 3.94 -10.27
C LEU A 48 -4.66 3.43 -8.83
N ILE A 49 -3.66 2.69 -8.33
CA ILE A 49 -3.63 2.18 -6.96
C ILE A 49 -3.64 3.34 -5.96
N CYS A 50 -2.75 4.31 -6.11
CA CYS A 50 -2.70 5.49 -5.23
C CYS A 50 -4.03 6.23 -5.22
N ARG A 51 -4.61 6.52 -6.40
CA ARG A 51 -5.93 7.16 -6.51
C ARG A 51 -7.04 6.36 -5.82
N LYS A 52 -7.01 5.04 -5.94
CA LYS A 52 -8.00 4.16 -5.28
C LYS A 52 -7.89 4.23 -3.76
N ILE A 53 -6.67 4.24 -3.23
CA ILE A 53 -6.44 4.42 -1.79
C ILE A 53 -6.91 5.80 -1.33
N GLU A 54 -6.65 6.85 -2.11
CA GLU A 54 -7.11 8.20 -1.77
C GLU A 54 -8.64 8.32 -1.76
N MET A 55 -9.33 7.71 -2.74
CA MET A 55 -10.79 7.79 -2.86
C MET A 55 -11.53 6.87 -1.88
N THR A 56 -11.03 5.66 -1.67
CA THR A 56 -11.76 4.62 -0.91
C THR A 56 -11.17 4.36 0.47
N GLY A 57 -9.99 4.92 0.76
CA GLY A 57 -9.23 4.66 1.98
C GLY A 57 -8.41 3.38 1.96
N GLN A 58 -8.61 2.47 1.00
CA GLN A 58 -7.85 1.23 0.93
C GLN A 58 -7.77 0.61 -0.47
N CYS A 59 -6.77 -0.23 -0.72
CA CYS A 59 -6.63 -0.96 -1.96
C CYS A 59 -6.06 -2.35 -1.68
N ARG A 60 -6.64 -3.38 -2.30
CA ARG A 60 -6.12 -4.74 -2.26
C ARG A 60 -5.39 -5.06 -3.55
N LEU A 61 -4.16 -5.56 -3.45
CA LEU A 61 -3.35 -6.06 -4.55
C LEU A 61 -3.18 -7.56 -4.40
N GLY A 62 -3.29 -8.28 -5.51
CA GLY A 62 -3.35 -9.74 -5.50
C GLY A 62 -4.67 -10.22 -6.09
N GLN A 63 -4.66 -11.45 -6.55
CA GLN A 63 -5.87 -12.10 -7.06
C GLN A 63 -6.53 -12.82 -5.88
N GLU A 64 -7.86 -12.76 -5.80
CA GLU A 64 -8.62 -13.51 -4.81
C GLU A 64 -8.32 -15.01 -4.97
N GLY A 65 -7.93 -15.66 -3.88
CA GLY A 65 -7.49 -17.07 -3.89
C GLY A 65 -6.02 -17.31 -4.21
N ASN A 66 -5.22 -16.25 -4.40
CA ASN A 66 -3.77 -16.39 -4.51
C ASN A 66 -3.14 -16.47 -3.12
N SER A 67 -2.05 -17.23 -2.97
CA SER A 67 -1.43 -17.47 -1.66
C SER A 67 -0.81 -16.22 -1.03
N ARG A 68 -0.67 -15.13 -1.79
CA ARG A 68 -0.11 -13.85 -1.32
C ARG A 68 -0.92 -12.67 -1.85
N GLU A 69 -1.52 -11.94 -0.92
CA GLU A 69 -2.23 -10.69 -1.15
C GLU A 69 -1.58 -9.56 -0.34
N PHE A 70 -1.82 -8.34 -0.77
CA PHE A 70 -1.36 -7.13 -0.10
C PHE A 70 -2.54 -6.20 0.11
N LEU A 71 -2.73 -5.72 1.33
CA LEU A 71 -3.74 -4.73 1.65
C LEU A 71 -3.05 -3.42 1.98
N LEU A 72 -3.40 -2.38 1.23
CA LEU A 72 -2.95 -1.02 1.45
C LEU A 72 -4.08 -0.24 2.09
N GLU A 73 -3.84 0.33 3.25
CA GLU A 73 -4.82 1.17 3.95
C GLU A 73 -4.23 2.56 4.16
N LYS A 74 -5.02 3.58 3.86
CA LYS A 74 -4.72 4.96 4.19
C LYS A 74 -4.78 5.11 5.70
N ILE A 75 -3.70 5.64 6.27
CA ILE A 75 -3.70 6.12 7.64
C ILE A 75 -4.42 7.46 7.59
N ALA A 76 -5.70 7.47 7.93
CA ALA A 76 -6.43 8.72 8.08
C ALA A 76 -5.68 9.57 9.13
N ALA A 77 -5.13 10.71 8.72
CA ALA A 77 -4.75 11.73 9.67
C ALA A 77 -5.99 12.02 10.51
N MET A 78 -5.95 11.70 11.80
CA MET A 78 -6.99 12.10 12.74
C MET A 78 -7.13 13.62 12.59
N HIS A 79 -8.28 14.07 12.07
CA HIS A 79 -8.67 15.47 12.09
C HIS A 79 -9.17 15.81 13.48
#